data_AF-A0A974DJ80-F1
#
_entry.id   AF-A0A974DJ80-F1
#
_cell.length_a   1.000
_cell.length_b   1.000
_cell.length_c   1.000
_cell.angle_alpha   90.00
_cell.angle_beta   90.00
_cell.angle_gamma   90.00
#
_symmetry.space_group_name_H-M   'P 1'
#
loop_
_entity.id
_entity.type
_entity.pdbx_description
1 polymer ?
#
loop_
_entity_poly.entity_id
_entity_poly.type
_entity_poly.pdbx_seq_one_letter_code
_entity_poly.pdbx_strand_id
1 'polypeptide(L)'
;MKMFLWLRNSSQALDAQSFKCYAPSSLNGTDIMNLKLEDIKCINEDLETALYVIFGIVLALMVLYLNRKGIKRWLNNIMEACRDQMEGYHYRYEQDSDPRRSNVSTGI
;
A
#
# COMPACT_ATOMS: atom_id res chain seq x y z
N MET A 1 23.02 3.09 18.15
CA MET A 1 23.85 4.02 18.95
C MET A 1 24.60 3.41 20.15
N LYS A 2 24.06 2.40 20.87
CA LYS A 2 24.66 1.90 22.13
C LYS A 2 26.08 1.31 21.98
N MET A 3 26.35 0.60 20.88
CA MET A 3 27.67 0.00 20.60
C MET A 3 28.79 1.04 20.46
N PHE A 4 28.54 2.13 19.72
CA PHE A 4 29.53 3.19 19.50
C PHE A 4 29.91 3.90 20.80
N LEU A 5 28.90 4.21 21.63
CA LEU A 5 29.12 4.81 22.94
C LEU A 5 29.89 3.88 23.88
N TRP A 6 29.62 2.58 23.82
CA TRP A 6 30.40 1.58 24.56
C TRP A 6 31.85 1.53 24.08
N LEU A 7 32.10 1.49 22.77
CA LEU A 7 33.45 1.44 22.21
C LEU A 7 34.30 2.66 22.60
N ARG A 8 33.67 3.85 22.67
CA ARG A 8 34.34 5.09 23.04
C ARG A 8 34.69 5.18 24.54
N ASN A 9 33.87 4.58 25.40
CA ASN A 9 34.01 4.68 26.86
C ASN A 9 34.63 3.42 27.50
N SER A 10 34.72 2.31 26.78
CA SER A 10 35.26 1.05 27.28
C SER A 10 36.76 0.96 27.04
N SER A 11 37.53 0.65 28.08
CA SER A 11 38.96 0.36 27.99
C SER A 11 39.26 -1.11 27.61
N GLN A 12 38.22 -1.94 27.46
CA GLN A 12 38.37 -3.38 27.23
C GLN A 12 38.68 -3.73 25.77
N ALA A 13 38.48 -2.80 24.83
CA ALA A 13 38.80 -3.01 23.43
C ALA A 13 40.23 -2.48 23.14
N LEU A 14 41.22 -3.35 23.25
CA LEU A 14 42.64 -3.02 22.98
C LEU A 14 42.84 -2.48 21.55
N ASP A 15 42.13 -3.04 20.57
CA ASP A 15 42.26 -2.69 19.16
C ASP A 15 41.20 -1.68 18.68
N ALA A 16 40.57 -0.95 19.62
CA ALA A 16 39.48 -0.04 19.28
C ALA A 16 39.86 1.06 18.27
N GLN A 17 41.15 1.41 18.20
CA GLN A 17 41.74 2.38 17.27
C GLN A 17 41.95 1.81 15.86
N SER A 18 41.94 0.49 15.69
CA SER A 18 42.14 -0.17 14.39
C SER A 18 40.86 -0.25 13.55
N PHE A 19 39.70 -0.06 14.17
CA PHE A 19 38.42 -0.19 13.47
C PHE A 19 38.20 0.97 12.51
N LYS A 20 37.98 0.60 11.25
CA LYS A 20 37.65 1.52 10.16
C LYS A 20 36.24 1.30 9.66
N CYS A 21 35.61 2.37 9.24
CA CYS A 21 34.31 2.31 8.56
C CYS A 21 34.47 1.66 7.18
N TYR A 22 33.65 0.66 6.88
CA TYR A 22 33.58 0.06 5.54
C TYR A 22 32.55 0.78 4.65
N ALA A 23 31.45 1.22 5.26
CA ALA A 23 30.34 1.91 4.62
C ALA A 23 29.78 2.98 5.58
N PRO A 24 29.11 4.03 5.08
CA PRO A 24 28.85 4.36 3.67
C PRO A 24 30.12 4.83 2.92
N SER A 25 30.07 4.93 1.59
CA SER A 25 31.22 5.31 0.75
C SER A 25 31.87 6.65 1.15
N SER A 26 31.09 7.57 1.72
CA SER A 26 31.57 8.86 2.24
C SER A 26 32.45 8.75 3.49
N LEU A 27 32.35 7.64 4.23
CA LEU A 27 33.09 7.36 5.46
C LEU A 27 34.01 6.15 5.30
N ASN A 28 34.18 5.62 4.09
CA ASN A 28 35.00 4.42 3.90
C ASN A 28 36.48 4.70 4.26
N GLY A 29 37.04 3.86 5.12
CA GLY A 29 38.43 3.93 5.57
C GLY A 29 38.68 4.90 6.72
N THR A 30 37.68 5.67 7.18
CA THR A 30 37.84 6.56 8.34
C THR A 30 37.84 5.75 9.63
N ASP A 31 38.71 6.12 10.57
CA ASP A 31 38.78 5.48 11.89
C ASP A 31 37.52 5.79 12.70
N ILE A 32 36.90 4.75 13.27
CA ILE A 32 35.62 4.87 14.00
C ILE A 32 35.70 5.90 15.14
N MET A 33 36.87 6.04 15.77
CA MET A 33 37.08 6.96 16.89
C MET A 33 37.06 8.45 16.50
N ASN A 34 37.26 8.76 15.23
CA ASN A 34 37.27 10.14 14.73
C ASN A 34 35.87 10.64 14.34
N LEU A 35 34.86 9.75 14.30
CA LEU A 35 33.49 10.14 13.98
C LEU A 35 32.78 10.81 15.16
N LYS A 36 31.88 11.75 14.84
CA LYS A 36 30.92 12.31 15.78
C LYS A 36 29.66 11.45 15.80
N LEU A 37 28.87 11.60 16.86
CA LEU A 37 27.60 10.89 16.99
C LEU A 37 26.62 11.23 15.86
N GLU A 38 26.71 12.45 15.33
CA GLU A 38 25.91 12.97 14.22
C GLU A 38 26.21 12.26 12.89
N ASP A 39 27.46 11.81 12.70
CA ASP A 39 27.90 11.14 11.47
C ASP A 39 27.35 9.70 11.38
N ILE A 40 26.86 9.14 12.49
CA ILE A 40 26.35 7.76 12.61
C ILE A 40 24.81 7.79 12.69
N LYS A 41 24.17 8.63 11.88
CA LYS A 41 22.70 8.65 11.74
C LYS A 41 22.26 7.74 10.60
N CYS A 42 21.32 6.84 10.89
CA CYS A 42 20.69 6.01 9.86
C CYS A 42 19.67 6.84 9.07
N ILE A 43 19.76 6.82 7.75
CA ILE A 43 18.89 7.59 6.83
C ILE A 43 17.44 7.04 6.84
N ASN A 44 17.22 5.80 7.31
CA ASN A 44 15.93 5.11 7.19
C ASN A 44 14.78 5.66 8.04
N GLU A 45 15.03 6.42 9.11
CA GLU A 45 13.93 6.97 9.94
C GLU A 45 13.10 8.02 9.16
N ASP A 46 13.74 8.79 8.29
CA ASP A 46 13.11 9.88 7.56
C ASP A 46 12.39 9.37 6.30
N LEU A 47 12.84 8.25 5.73
CA LEU A 47 12.29 7.67 4.50
C LEU A 47 10.92 7.01 4.74
N GLU A 48 10.76 6.26 5.83
CA GLU A 48 9.46 5.67 6.17
C GLU A 48 8.42 6.77 6.44
N THR A 49 8.81 7.79 7.19
CA THR A 49 7.94 8.95 7.46
C THR A 49 7.53 9.65 6.17
N ALA A 50 8.45 9.86 5.23
CA ALA A 50 8.15 10.45 3.93
C ALA A 50 7.20 9.58 3.08
N LEU A 51 7.40 8.26 3.07
CA LEU A 51 6.53 7.29 2.38
C LEU A 51 5.11 7.30 2.95
N TYR A 52 4.95 7.34 4.28
CA TYR A 52 3.63 7.40 4.91
C TYR A 52 2.91 8.73 4.63
N VAL A 53 3.63 9.85 4.60
CA VAL A 53 3.05 11.16 4.25
C VAL A 53 2.57 11.18 2.81
N ILE A 54 3.38 10.71 1.86
CA ILE A 54 2.99 10.64 0.45
C ILE A 54 1.79 9.70 0.27
N PHE A 55 1.82 8.53 0.92
CA PHE A 55 0.71 7.58 0.89
C PHE A 55 -0.58 8.19 1.43
N GLY A 56 -0.51 8.92 2.55
CA GLY A 56 -1.64 9.63 3.13
C GLY A 56 -2.26 10.68 2.18
N ILE A 57 -1.42 11.45 1.48
CA ILE A 57 -1.87 12.44 0.49
C ILE A 57 -2.58 11.76 -0.69
N VAL A 58 -1.99 10.70 -1.24
CA VAL A 58 -2.57 9.95 -2.36
C VAL A 58 -3.94 9.37 -1.98
N LEU A 59 -4.04 8.75 -0.80
CA LEU A 59 -5.31 8.22 -0.30
C LEU A 59 -6.36 9.32 -0.12
N ALA A 60 -5.98 10.45 0.48
CA ALA A 60 -6.91 11.57 0.68
C ALA A 60 -7.44 12.12 -0.66
N LEU A 61 -6.55 12.31 -1.65
CA LEU A 61 -6.94 12.75 -2.99
C LEU A 61 -7.82 11.72 -3.70
N MET A 62 -7.51 10.43 -3.57
CA MET A 62 -8.32 9.36 -4.14
C MET A 62 -9.73 9.35 -3.54
N VAL A 63 -9.86 9.44 -2.21
CA VAL A 63 -11.16 9.55 -1.54
C VAL A 63 -11.92 10.80 -1.98
N LEU A 64 -11.26 11.96 -2.06
CA LEU A 64 -11.90 13.20 -2.53
C LEU A 64 -12.34 13.12 -3.99
N TYR A 65 -11.53 12.50 -4.85
CA TYR A 65 -11.84 12.30 -6.26
C TYR A 65 -13.06 11.39 -6.44
N LEU A 66 -13.12 10.27 -5.72
CA LEU A 66 -14.24 9.33 -5.75
C LEU A 66 -15.53 9.98 -5.19
N ASN A 67 -15.40 10.79 -4.12
CA ASN A 67 -16.53 11.55 -3.58
C ASN A 67 -17.04 12.62 -4.57
N ARG A 68 -16.14 13.39 -5.21
CA ARG A 68 -16.51 14.41 -6.20
C ARG A 68 -17.13 13.84 -7.47
N LYS A 69 -16.66 12.69 -7.93
CA LYS A 69 -17.26 11.98 -9.08
C LYS A 69 -18.59 11.30 -8.75
N GLY A 70 -19.09 11.44 -7.52
CA GLY A 70 -20.39 10.92 -7.14
C GLY A 70 -20.44 9.40 -7.28
N ILE A 71 -19.42 8.70 -6.78
CA ILE A 71 -19.32 7.24 -6.92
C ILE A 71 -20.55 6.52 -6.34
N LYS A 72 -21.20 7.12 -5.34
CA LYS A 72 -22.48 6.62 -4.80
C LYS A 72 -23.57 6.60 -5.88
N ARG A 73 -23.68 7.66 -6.68
CA ARG A 73 -24.65 7.73 -7.78
C ARG A 73 -24.29 6.76 -8.90
N TRP A 74 -23.01 6.68 -9.25
CA TRP A 74 -22.53 5.71 -10.24
C TRP A 74 -22.78 4.26 -9.81
N LEU A 75 -22.50 3.92 -8.55
CA LEU A 75 -22.73 2.58 -8.00
C LEU A 75 -24.22 2.25 -7.95
N ASN A 76 -25.07 3.19 -7.52
CA ASN A 76 -26.51 3.00 -7.52
C ASN A 76 -27.05 2.77 -8.93
N ASN A 77 -26.62 3.58 -9.92
CA ASN A 77 -27.06 3.42 -11.30
C ASN A 77 -26.65 2.06 -11.89
N ILE A 78 -25.44 1.56 -11.57
CA ILE A 78 -25.01 0.22 -12.02
C ILE A 78 -25.83 -0.87 -11.33
N MET A 79 -26.07 -0.73 -10.04
CA MET A 79 -26.86 -1.70 -9.28
C MET A 79 -28.30 -1.76 -9.79
N GLU A 80 -28.90 -0.62 -10.12
CA GLU A 80 -30.21 -0.52 -10.77
C GLU A 80 -30.20 -1.18 -12.15
N ALA A 81 -29.22 -0.88 -13.00
CA ALA A 81 -29.11 -1.51 -14.32
C ALA A 81 -28.94 -3.04 -14.25
N CYS A 82 -28.19 -3.55 -13.26
CA CYS A 82 -28.08 -4.99 -13.02
C CYS A 82 -29.39 -5.59 -12.50
N ARG A 83 -30.13 -4.86 -11.64
CA ARG A 83 -31.41 -5.32 -11.11
C ARG A 83 -32.47 -5.40 -12.21
N ASP A 84 -32.53 -4.40 -13.08
CA ASP A 84 -33.44 -4.38 -14.23
C ASP A 84 -33.16 -5.55 -15.18
N GLN A 85 -31.89 -5.90 -15.39
CA GLN A 85 -31.55 -7.09 -16.16
C GLN A 85 -32.04 -8.37 -15.49
N MET A 86 -31.78 -8.54 -14.19
CA MET A 86 -32.25 -9.73 -13.45
C MET A 86 -33.78 -9.86 -13.45
N GLU A 87 -34.51 -8.77 -13.25
CA GLU A 87 -35.98 -8.75 -13.32
C GLU A 87 -36.48 -9.09 -14.74
N GLY A 88 -35.82 -8.57 -15.78
CA GLY A 88 -36.14 -8.90 -17.17
C GLY A 88 -35.87 -10.38 -17.52
N TYR A 89 -34.80 -10.97 -17.00
CA TYR A 89 -34.52 -12.40 -17.14
C TYR A 89 -35.53 -13.25 -16.37
N HIS A 90 -35.91 -12.85 -15.16
CA HIS A 90 -36.89 -13.57 -14.35
C HIS A 90 -38.27 -13.59 -15.01
N TYR A 91 -38.72 -12.45 -15.54
CA TYR A 91 -39.98 -12.35 -16.25
C TYR A 91 -40.03 -13.23 -17.51
N ARG A 92 -38.96 -13.24 -18.33
CA ARG A 92 -38.91 -14.13 -19.51
C ARG A 92 -38.87 -15.60 -19.11
N TYR A 93 -38.15 -15.94 -18.04
CA TYR A 93 -38.10 -17.30 -17.54
C TYR A 93 -39.47 -17.81 -17.10
N GLU A 94 -40.23 -17.01 -16.34
CA GLU A 94 -41.59 -17.38 -15.93
C GLU A 94 -42.54 -17.56 -17.12
N GLN A 95 -42.36 -16.76 -18.18
CA GLN A 95 -43.23 -16.81 -19.36
C GLN A 95 -42.94 -18.00 -20.28
N ASP A 96 -41.68 -18.40 -20.44
CA ASP A 96 -41.28 -19.56 -21.26
C ASP A 96 -41.39 -20.89 -20.48
N SER A 97 -41.42 -20.83 -19.14
CA SER A 97 -41.63 -22.00 -18.27
C SER A 97 -43.08 -22.47 -18.22
N ASP A 98 -44.04 -21.69 -18.73
CA ASP A 98 -45.44 -22.12 -18.83
C ASP A 98 -45.56 -23.28 -19.84
N PRO A 99 -45.96 -24.50 -19.39
CA PRO A 99 -46.08 -25.66 -20.26
C PRO A 99 -47.11 -25.47 -21.38
N ARG A 100 -47.98 -24.44 -21.31
CA ARG A 100 -48.93 -24.06 -22.37
C ARG A 100 -48.30 -23.26 -23.52
N ARG A 101 -47.05 -22.83 -23.42
CA ARG A 101 -46.28 -22.20 -24.53
C ARG A 101 -45.19 -23.14 -25.08
N SER A 102 -44.64 -24.02 -24.26
CA SER A 102 -43.68 -25.02 -24.73
C SER A 102 -44.32 -26.03 -25.69
N ASN A 103 -45.58 -26.42 -25.46
CA ASN A 103 -46.34 -27.30 -26.36
C ASN A 103 -46.74 -26.64 -27.70
N VAL A 104 -46.83 -25.32 -27.80
CA VAL A 104 -47.06 -24.59 -29.07
C VAL A 104 -45.79 -24.55 -29.92
N SER A 105 -44.61 -24.55 -29.28
CA SER A 105 -43.31 -24.52 -29.95
C SER A 105 -42.87 -25.89 -30.48
N THR A 106 -43.44 -26.98 -29.95
CA THR A 106 -43.21 -28.37 -30.40
C THR A 106 -44.35 -28.93 -31.26
N GLY A 107 -45.22 -28.06 -31.78
CA GLY A 107 -46.36 -28.45 -32.62
C GLY A 107 -45.93 -29.12 -33.92
N ILE A 108 -45.93 -30.46 -33.89
CA ILE A 108 -46.42 -31.31 -34.98
C ILE A 108 -47.94 -31.17 -35.05
#